data_AF-A0A158J5Z7-F1
#
_entry.id   AF-A0A158J5Z7-F1
#
_cell.length_a   1.000
_cell.length_b   1.000
_cell.length_c   1.000
_cell.angle_alpha   90.00
_cell.angle_beta   90.00
_cell.angle_gamma   90.00
#
_symmetry.space_group_name_H-M   'P 1'
#
loop_
_entity.id
_entity.type
_entity.pdbx_description
1 polymer ?
#
loop_
_entity_poly.entity_id
_entity_poly.type
_entity_poly.pdbx_seq_one_letter_code
_entity_poly.pdbx_strand_id
1 'polypeptide(L)'
;MKSKYLSGSIVQPMLGSLIVSVTLMATSGCVYAQTSTESNKHQLTRAEVLHELEELEAVGYNPSQGDDGDYPADLLAAEQKVAAKHQAERNALAGVGQAAQIKTTSQPSP
;
A
#
# COMPACT_ATOMS: atom_id res chain seq x y z
N MET A 1 15.95 -48.29 -32.43
CA MET A 1 14.88 -47.29 -32.62
C MET A 1 15.49 -45.89 -32.47
N LYS A 2 15.76 -45.19 -33.57
CA LYS A 2 16.10 -43.76 -33.59
C LYS A 2 15.34 -43.14 -34.75
N SER A 3 14.11 -42.72 -34.47
CA SER A 3 13.24 -42.08 -35.44
C SER A 3 13.13 -40.60 -35.12
N LYS A 4 13.60 -39.78 -36.08
CA LYS A 4 12.94 -38.58 -36.65
C LYS A 4 12.73 -37.41 -35.65
N TYR A 5 12.70 -36.12 -35.96
CA TYR A 5 12.17 -35.31 -37.07
C TYR A 5 12.96 -33.98 -37.04
N LEU A 6 13.53 -33.52 -38.15
CA LEU A 6 12.92 -32.63 -39.15
C LEU A 6 12.80 -31.16 -38.68
N SER A 7 13.70 -30.33 -39.22
CA SER A 7 13.46 -29.03 -39.88
C SER A 7 12.42 -28.05 -39.30
N GLY A 8 12.84 -26.83 -39.03
CA GLY A 8 11.94 -25.69 -38.82
C GLY A 8 12.68 -24.38 -38.54
N SER A 9 13.11 -23.70 -39.60
CA SER A 9 13.53 -22.29 -39.53
C SER A 9 12.27 -21.43 -39.36
N ILE A 10 12.12 -20.72 -38.25
CA ILE A 10 11.08 -19.67 -38.10
C ILE A 10 11.72 -18.46 -37.43
N VAL A 11 12.21 -17.59 -38.30
CA VAL A 11 12.15 -16.13 -38.21
C VAL A 11 11.22 -15.63 -37.10
N GLN A 12 11.79 -15.02 -36.05
CA GLN A 12 11.02 -14.27 -35.08
C GLN A 12 10.46 -13.01 -35.76
N PRO A 13 9.13 -12.82 -35.85
CA PRO A 13 8.58 -11.57 -36.34
C PRO A 13 8.82 -10.48 -35.29
N MET A 14 9.68 -9.54 -35.66
CA MET A 14 9.65 -8.16 -35.18
C MET A 14 8.23 -7.61 -35.30
N LEU A 15 7.56 -7.26 -34.20
CA LEU A 15 6.46 -6.28 -34.21
C LEU A 15 6.12 -5.90 -32.76
N GLY A 16 6.38 -4.64 -32.39
CA GLY A 16 5.67 -4.01 -31.29
C GLY A 16 6.50 -3.16 -30.34
N SER A 17 7.06 -2.05 -30.82
CA SER A 17 7.18 -0.87 -29.94
C SER A 17 7.17 0.40 -30.78
N LEU A 18 5.96 0.86 -31.10
CA LEU A 18 5.75 2.24 -31.52
C LEU A 18 5.76 3.09 -30.25
N ILE A 19 6.86 3.83 -30.05
CA ILE A 19 7.01 4.77 -28.94
C ILE A 19 5.98 5.90 -29.16
N VAL A 20 4.90 5.86 -28.40
CA VAL A 20 3.93 6.96 -28.30
C VAL A 20 4.66 8.18 -27.75
N SER A 21 4.89 9.16 -28.60
CA SER A 21 5.38 10.49 -28.21
C SER A 21 4.18 11.30 -27.72
N VAL A 22 4.03 11.44 -26.40
CA VAL A 22 3.02 12.35 -25.83
C VAL A 22 3.63 13.75 -25.77
N THR A 23 3.05 14.68 -26.54
CA THR A 23 3.43 16.09 -26.54
C THR A 23 3.14 16.69 -25.17
N LEU A 24 4.18 17.18 -24.50
CA LEU A 24 4.08 17.97 -23.28
C LEU A 24 3.41 19.32 -23.60
N MET A 25 2.12 19.44 -23.33
CA MET A 25 1.43 20.72 -23.36
C MET A 25 1.52 21.34 -21.96
N ALA A 26 2.50 22.23 -21.79
CA ALA A 26 2.61 23.09 -20.62
C ALA A 26 1.56 24.20 -20.71
N THR A 27 0.43 24.01 -20.03
CA THR A 27 -0.50 25.09 -19.70
C THR A 27 -0.54 25.24 -18.19
N SER A 28 0.34 26.09 -17.67
CA SER A 28 0.23 26.62 -16.30
C SER A 28 -0.98 27.56 -16.24
N GLY A 29 -2.14 27.00 -15.89
CA GLY A 29 -3.27 27.76 -15.35
C GLY A 29 -3.33 27.51 -13.86
N CYS A 30 -3.20 28.54 -13.03
CA CYS A 30 -3.51 28.46 -11.61
C CYS A 30 -4.97 28.04 -11.45
N VAL A 31 -5.21 26.77 -11.12
CA VAL A 31 -6.52 26.28 -10.66
C VAL A 31 -6.40 25.96 -9.18
N TYR A 32 -6.44 26.99 -8.34
CA TYR A 32 -6.77 26.79 -6.93
C TYR A 32 -8.29 26.73 -6.81
N ALA A 33 -8.79 25.62 -6.24
CA ALA A 33 -10.19 25.24 -6.07
C ALA A 33 -10.87 24.45 -7.21
N GLN A 34 -10.19 23.45 -7.77
CA GLN A 34 -10.90 22.21 -8.13
C GLN A 34 -11.19 21.45 -6.84
N THR A 35 -12.26 21.83 -6.14
CA THR A 35 -12.86 20.92 -5.18
C THR A 35 -13.43 19.78 -6.00
N SER A 36 -12.62 18.73 -6.21
CA SER A 36 -13.11 17.46 -6.68
C SER A 36 -14.12 16.97 -5.64
N THR A 37 -15.39 17.30 -5.83
CA THR A 37 -16.52 16.56 -5.26
C THR A 37 -16.62 15.25 -6.05
N GLU A 38 -15.55 14.48 -5.96
CA GLU A 38 -15.56 13.08 -6.33
C GLU A 38 -16.44 12.42 -5.28
N SER A 39 -17.68 12.12 -5.65
CA SER A 39 -18.73 11.57 -4.78
C SER A 39 -18.40 10.14 -4.29
N ASN A 40 -17.12 9.74 -4.35
CA ASN A 40 -16.54 8.52 -3.81
C ASN A 40 -15.47 8.80 -2.75
N LYS A 41 -15.39 10.01 -2.19
CA LYS A 41 -14.60 10.22 -0.97
C LYS A 41 -15.30 9.52 0.18
N HIS A 42 -14.68 8.44 0.70
CA HIS A 42 -15.05 7.81 1.96
C HIS A 42 -15.26 8.91 3.00
N GLN A 43 -16.49 9.09 3.45
CA GLN A 43 -16.79 10.09 4.48
C GLN A 43 -16.31 9.51 5.80
N LEU A 44 -15.24 10.08 6.36
CA LEU A 44 -14.79 9.71 7.69
C LEU A 44 -15.92 9.96 8.70
N THR A 45 -16.28 8.91 9.41
CA THR A 45 -17.21 8.96 10.52
C THR A 45 -16.51 9.53 11.74
N ARG A 46 -17.29 10.13 12.65
CA ARG A 46 -16.76 10.62 13.93
C ARG A 46 -16.08 9.51 14.74
N ALA A 47 -16.55 8.28 14.61
CA ALA A 47 -15.97 7.13 15.29
C ALA A 47 -14.58 6.79 14.73
N GLU A 48 -14.42 6.81 13.41
CA GLU A 48 -13.12 6.56 12.75
C GLU A 48 -12.08 7.61 13.14
N VAL A 49 -12.43 8.90 13.14
CA VAL A 49 -11.50 9.97 13.54
C VAL A 49 -11.03 9.81 14.99
N LEU A 50 -11.95 9.43 15.89
CA LEU A 50 -11.59 9.20 17.29
C LEU A 50 -10.67 7.99 17.47
N HIS A 51 -10.91 6.92 16.70
CA HIS A 51 -10.03 5.76 16.68
C HIS A 51 -8.62 6.12 16.20
N GLU A 52 -8.51 6.84 15.09
CA GLU A 52 -7.21 7.32 14.57
C GLU A 52 -6.49 8.20 15.60
N LEU A 53 -7.21 9.06 16.31
CA LEU A 53 -6.64 9.92 17.35
C LEU A 53 -6.12 9.10 18.54
N GLU A 54 -6.87 8.09 18.98
CA GLU A 54 -6.44 7.17 20.06
C GLU A 54 -5.14 6.45 19.68
N GLU A 55 -4.99 6.04 18.41
CA GLU A 55 -3.76 5.40 17.94
C GLU A 55 -2.57 6.34 17.94
N LEU A 56 -2.77 7.61 17.54
CA LEU A 56 -1.75 8.64 17.60
C LEU A 56 -1.36 8.98 19.04
N GLU A 57 -2.33 9.10 19.94
CA GLU A 57 -2.11 9.32 21.38
C GLU A 57 -1.35 8.14 22.02
N ALA A 58 -1.65 6.90 21.59
CA ALA A 58 -0.96 5.70 22.05
C ALA A 58 0.54 5.68 21.70
N VAL A 59 0.96 6.42 20.66
CA VAL A 59 2.37 6.58 20.29
C VAL A 59 2.99 7.90 20.79
N GLY A 60 2.23 8.66 21.59
CA GLY A 60 2.66 9.86 22.29
C GLY A 60 2.35 11.19 21.59
N TYR A 61 1.49 11.22 20.57
CA TYR A 61 0.99 12.47 20.01
C TYR A 61 0.02 13.15 20.98
N ASN A 62 0.07 14.47 21.10
CA ASN A 62 -0.88 15.23 21.92
C ASN A 62 -1.58 16.32 21.08
N PRO A 63 -2.84 16.10 20.65
CA PRO A 63 -3.58 17.08 19.86
C PRO A 63 -3.94 18.35 20.63
N SER A 64 -3.92 18.31 21.96
CA SER A 64 -4.28 19.46 22.81
C SER A 64 -3.18 20.52 22.95
N GLN A 65 -1.98 20.27 22.39
CA GLN A 65 -0.86 21.22 22.43
C GLN A 65 -1.15 22.51 21.64
N GLY A 66 -2.08 22.50 20.70
CA GLY A 66 -2.40 23.70 19.90
C GLY A 66 -1.14 24.28 19.24
N ASP A 67 -0.88 25.57 19.46
CA ASP A 67 0.26 26.29 18.90
C ASP A 67 1.59 26.00 19.63
N ASP A 68 1.56 25.36 20.80
CA ASP A 68 2.77 25.01 21.57
C ASP A 68 3.46 23.74 21.05
N GLY A 69 2.83 23.01 20.11
CA GLY A 69 3.38 21.80 19.50
C GLY A 69 4.11 22.06 18.18
N ASP A 70 4.97 21.14 17.75
CA ASP A 70 5.70 21.23 16.49
C ASP A 70 4.86 20.68 15.33
N TYR A 71 3.66 21.23 15.11
CA TYR A 71 2.83 20.86 13.95
C TYR A 71 3.44 21.41 12.64
N PRO A 72 3.57 20.59 11.56
CA PRO A 72 3.07 19.23 11.40
C PRO A 72 4.09 18.11 11.71
N ALA A 73 5.31 18.44 12.16
CA ALA A 73 6.38 17.47 12.37
C ALA A 73 6.01 16.38 13.41
N ASP A 74 5.39 16.77 14.52
CA ASP A 74 4.96 15.82 15.56
C ASP A 74 3.90 14.83 15.06
N LEU A 75 2.96 15.30 14.24
CA LEU A 75 1.94 14.45 13.63
C LEU A 75 2.59 13.43 12.70
N LEU A 76 3.49 13.86 11.80
CA LEU A 76 4.19 12.96 10.88
C LEU A 76 5.07 11.94 11.62
N ALA A 77 5.70 12.34 12.73
CA ALA A 77 6.47 11.43 13.56
C ALA A 77 5.59 10.37 14.25
N ALA A 78 4.41 10.77 14.73
CA ALA A 78 3.43 9.87 15.32
C ALA A 78 2.87 8.88 14.28
N GLU A 79 2.47 9.35 13.09
CA GLU A 79 1.98 8.49 12.00
C GLU A 79 2.99 7.38 11.64
N GLN A 80 4.28 7.72 11.56
CA GLN A 80 5.34 6.73 11.31
C GLN A 80 5.41 5.66 12.40
N LYS A 81 5.25 6.03 13.68
CA LYS A 81 5.21 5.08 14.79
C LYS A 81 3.98 4.18 14.73
N VAL A 82 2.80 4.73 14.41
CA VAL A 82 1.57 3.95 14.22
C VAL A 82 1.74 2.95 13.09
N ALA A 83 2.27 3.38 11.94
CA ALA A 83 2.53 2.50 10.81
C ALA A 83 3.50 1.36 11.17
N ALA A 84 4.57 1.65 11.94
CA ALA A 84 5.49 0.64 12.43
C ALA A 84 4.81 -0.35 13.39
N LYS A 85 3.94 0.12 14.29
CA LYS A 85 3.14 -0.71 15.19
C LYS A 85 2.22 -1.65 14.40
N HIS A 86 1.45 -1.13 13.45
CA HIS A 86 0.58 -1.96 12.59
C HIS A 86 1.36 -2.97 11.77
N GLN A 87 2.55 -2.62 11.29
CA GLN A 87 3.42 -3.57 10.60
C GLN A 87 3.89 -4.70 11.55
N ALA A 88 4.31 -4.36 12.77
CA ALA A 88 4.70 -5.35 13.76
C ALA A 88 3.55 -6.30 14.14
N GLU A 89 2.34 -5.76 14.32
CA GLU A 89 1.13 -6.55 14.58
C GLU A 89 0.84 -7.51 13.43
N ARG A 90 0.80 -7.01 12.18
CA ARG A 90 0.59 -7.86 10.99
C ARG A 90 1.63 -8.99 10.89
N ASN A 91 2.89 -8.69 11.19
CA ASN A 91 3.96 -9.69 11.19
C ASN A 91 3.75 -10.74 12.30
N ALA A 92 3.32 -10.33 13.49
CA ALA A 92 3.01 -11.24 14.58
C ALA A 92 1.84 -12.18 14.22
N LEU A 93 0.77 -11.63 13.66
CA LEU A 93 -0.38 -12.42 13.16
C LEU A 93 0.03 -13.42 12.07
N ALA A 94 0.86 -12.99 11.11
CA ALA A 94 1.38 -13.87 10.06
C ALA A 94 2.22 -15.03 10.64
N GLY A 95 3.04 -14.77 11.66
CA GLY A 95 3.84 -15.79 12.34
C GLY A 95 2.99 -16.86 13.04
N VAL A 96 1.88 -16.47 13.66
CA VAL A 96 0.93 -17.40 14.31
C VAL A 96 0.20 -18.26 13.26
N GLY A 97 -0.17 -17.70 12.11
CA GLY A 97 -0.79 -18.45 11.01
C GLY A 97 0.13 -19.54 10.42
N GLN A 98 1.43 -19.28 10.37
CA GLN A 98 2.44 -20.25 9.92
C GLN A 98 2.65 -21.37 10.94
N ALA A 99 2.63 -21.07 12.24
CA ALA A 99 2.70 -22.07 13.32
C ALA A 99 1.48 -23.01 13.37
N ALA A 100 0.30 -22.54 12.93
CA ALA A 100 -0.90 -23.39 12.83
C ALA A 100 -0.85 -24.36 11.63
N GLN A 101 -0.23 -23.98 10.51
CA GLN A 101 -0.10 -24.82 9.32
C GLN A 101 0.90 -25.98 9.51
N ILE A 102 1.98 -25.77 10.26
CA ILE A 102 2.94 -26.87 10.56
C ILE A 102 2.35 -27.98 11.42
N LYS A 103 1.25 -27.73 12.16
CA LYS A 103 0.61 -28.72 13.03
C LYS A 103 -0.35 -29.66 12.29
N THR A 104 -0.74 -29.35 11.05
CA THR A 104 -1.74 -30.14 10.30
C THR A 104 -1.10 -31.05 9.23
N THR A 105 0.17 -30.84 8.86
CA THR A 105 0.86 -31.63 7.83
C THR A 105 1.57 -32.89 8.37
N SER A 106 1.58 -33.13 9.68
CA SER A 106 2.22 -34.31 10.27
C SER A 106 1.24 -35.21 11.02
N GLN A 107 0.26 -35.77 10.31
CA GLN A 107 -0.39 -37.01 10.76
C GLN A 107 -0.72 -37.92 9.58
N PRO A 108 0.21 -38.74 9.09
CA PRO A 108 -0.14 -40.02 8.50
C PRO A 108 -0.32 -41.04 9.64
N SER A 109 -1.57 -41.38 9.92
CA SER A 109 -1.95 -42.67 10.53
C SER A 109 -2.44 -43.58 9.38
N PRO A 110 -2.40 -44.92 9.49
CA PRO A 110 -2.19 -45.76 10.67
C PRO A 110 -0.84 -46.51 10.73
#